data_AF-A0A095SQS7-F1
#
_entry.id   AF-A0A095SQS7-F1
#
_cell.length_a   1.000
_cell.length_b   1.000
_cell.length_c   1.000
_cell.angle_alpha   90.00
_cell.angle_beta   90.00
_cell.angle_gamma   90.00
#
_symmetry.space_group_name_H-M   'P 1'
#
loop_
_entity.id
_entity.type
_entity.pdbx_description
1 polymer ?
#
loop_
_entity_poly.entity_id
_entity_poly.type
_entity_poly.pdbx_seq_one_letter_code
_entity_poly.pdbx_strand_id
1 'polypeptide(L)' 'MAFESFADFLAMGKHGFFVWTAYGISAVLVIANMVLALRGQGKVRETLARQQRRAEVDE' A
#
# COMPACT_ATOMS: atom_id res chain seq x y z
N MET A 1 24.90 3.70 28.01
CA MET A 1 23.99 2.70 27.44
C MET A 1 23.50 3.28 26.12
N ALA A 2 23.47 2.51 25.02
CA ALA A 2 23.42 3.11 23.67
C ALA A 2 22.08 3.81 23.32
N PHE A 3 20.99 3.52 24.04
CA PHE A 3 19.68 4.15 23.89
C PHE A 3 18.95 4.07 25.23
N GLU A 4 18.65 5.20 25.87
CA GLU A 4 18.00 5.20 27.19
C GLU A 4 16.46 5.19 27.10
N SER A 5 15.88 5.43 25.92
CA SER A 5 14.44 5.41 25.72
C SER A 5 14.04 5.26 24.25
N PHE A 6 12.84 4.73 24.01
CA PHE A 6 12.18 4.75 22.69
C PHE A 6 12.00 6.19 22.16
N ALA A 7 11.88 7.16 23.07
CA ALA A 7 11.83 8.58 22.74
C ALA A 7 13.17 9.09 22.18
N ASP A 8 14.32 8.56 22.63
CA ASP A 8 15.65 8.90 22.11
C ASP A 8 15.92 8.29 20.73
N PHE A 9 15.32 7.12 20.46
CA PHE A 9 15.33 6.49 19.15
C PHE A 9 14.50 7.31 18.14
N LEU A 10 13.39 7.89 18.60
CA LEU A 10 12.53 8.79 17.83
C LEU A 10 13.19 10.17 17.64
N ALA A 11 13.82 10.68 18.69
CA ALA A 11 14.50 11.96 18.76
C ALA A 11 16.02 11.84 18.52
N MET A 12 16.45 10.89 17.68
CA MET A 12 17.85 10.67 17.31
C MET A 12 18.36 11.77 16.37
N GLY A 13 18.22 13.03 16.79
CA GLY A 13 18.64 14.26 16.11
C GLY A 13 18.55 14.20 14.59
N LYS A 14 19.69 14.40 13.93
CA LYS A 14 19.82 14.50 12.47
C LYS A 14 19.65 13.16 11.74
N HIS A 15 19.71 12.01 12.44
CA HIS A 15 19.62 10.68 11.84
C HIS A 15 18.18 10.16 11.79
N GLY A 16 17.34 10.51 12.77
CA GLY A 16 15.93 10.14 12.80
C GLY A 16 15.19 10.59 11.53
N PHE A 17 15.49 11.78 11.01
CA PHE A 17 14.86 12.30 9.78
C PHE A 17 15.04 11.38 8.56
N PHE A 18 16.21 10.75 8.40
CA PHE A 18 16.47 9.83 7.28
C PHE A 18 15.70 8.52 7.43
N VAL A 19 15.60 8.01 8.67
CA VAL A 19 14.86 6.79 8.97
C VAL A 19 13.36 7.01 8.74
N TRP A 20 12.82 8.09 9.30
CA TRP A 20 11.40 8.44 9.14
C TRP A 20 11.01 8.76 7.69
N THR A 21 11.88 9.41 6.92
CA THR A 21 11.61 9.63 5.48
C THR A 21 11.67 8.33 4.68
N ALA A 22 12.60 7.42 4.97
CA ALA A 22 12.64 6.10 4.32
C ALA A 22 11.38 5.26 4.65
N TYR A 23 10.95 5.23 5.91
CA TYR A 23 9.70 4.59 6.32
C TYR A 23 8.48 5.28 5.69
N GLY A 24 8.46 6.62 5.65
CA GLY A 24 7.39 7.40 5.04
C GLY A 24 7.24 7.12 3.55
N ILE A 25 8.34 7.13 2.80
CA ILE A 25 8.34 6.79 1.37
C ILE A 25 7.87 5.36 1.16
N SER A 26 8.35 4.42 1.98
CA SER A 26 7.94 3.02 1.89
C SER A 26 6.43 2.86 2.16
N ALA A 27 5.91 3.52 3.20
CA ALA A 27 4.48 3.52 3.52
C ALA A 27 3.65 4.13 2.38
N VAL A 28 4.10 5.24 1.79
CA VAL A 28 3.44 5.86 0.64
C VAL A 28 3.41 4.90 -0.56
N LEU A 29 4.49 4.20 -0.86
CA LEU A 29 4.53 3.22 -1.95
C LEU A 29 3.57 2.06 -1.71
N VAL A 30 3.52 1.52 -0.49
CA VAL A 30 2.60 0.44 -0.11
C VAL A 30 1.15 0.91 -0.25
N ILE A 31 0.81 2.09 0.28
CA ILE A 31 -0.55 2.65 0.19
C ILE A 31 -0.92 2.91 -1.27
N ALA A 32 -0.02 3.50 -2.06
CA ALA A 32 -0.25 3.75 -3.47
C ALA A 32 -0.50 2.45 -4.25
N ASN A 33 0.29 1.40 -3.97
CA ASN A 33 0.12 0.09 -4.58
C ASN A 33 -1.23 -0.54 -4.18
N MET A 34 -1.60 -0.46 -2.91
CA MET A 34 -2.88 -0.95 -2.40
C MET A 34 -4.07 -0.21 -3.04
N VAL A 35 -4.01 1.11 -3.17
CA VAL A 35 -5.03 1.91 -3.87
C VAL A 35 -5.10 1.51 -5.36
N LEU A 36 -3.97 1.28 -6.00
CA LEU A 36 -3.92 0.85 -7.39
C LEU A 36 -4.53 -0.56 -7.56
N ALA A 37 -4.23 -1.48 -6.65
CA ALA A 37 -4.78 -2.83 -6.63
C ALA A 37 -6.31 -2.80 -6.43
N LEU A 38 -6.81 -2.00 -5.49
CA LEU A 38 -8.25 -1.82 -5.25
C LEU A 38 -8.95 -1.22 -6.48
N ARG A 39 -8.33 -0.25 -7.16
CA ARG A 39 -8.87 0.32 -8.40
C ARG A 39 -8.85 -0.67 -9.57
N GLY A 40 -7.83 -1.52 -9.66
CA GLY A 40 -7.72 -2.56 -10.68
C GLY A 40 -8.77 -3.67 -10.52
N GLN A 41 -9.08 -4.04 -9.28
CA GLN A 41 -10.10 -5.05 -8.94
C GLN A 41 -11.49 -4.68 -9.45
N GLY A 42 -11.85 -3.39 -9.46
CA GLY A 42 -13.13 -2.92 -10.00
C GLY A 42 -13.31 -3.26 -11.48
N LYS A 43 -12.25 -3.10 -12.29
CA LYS A 43 -12.29 -3.39 -13.74
C LYS A 43 -12.36 -4.89 -14.03
N VAL A 44 -11.66 -5.71 -13.24
CA VAL A 44 -11.66 -7.16 -13.39
C VAL A 44 -13.04 -7.75 -13.08
N ARG A 45 -13.70 -7.30 -12.01
CA ARG A 45 -15.06 -7.75 -11.66
C ARG A 45 -16.09 -7.37 -12.74
N GLU A 46 -15.98 -6.18 -13.33
CA GLU A 46 -16.89 -5.78 -14.42
C GLU A 46 -16.69 -6.63 -15.68
N THR A 47 -15.44 -7.02 -15.98
CA THR A 47 -15.13 -7.85 -17.14
C THR A 47 -15.62 -9.29 -16.95
N LEU A 48 -15.45 -9.86 -15.75
CA LEU A 48 -16.00 -11.17 -15.36
C LEU A 48 -17.54 -11.19 -15.42
N ALA A 49 -18.20 -10.16 -14.90
CA ALA A 49 -19.67 -10.06 -14.94
C ALA A 49 -20.24 -9.87 -16.36
N ARG A 50 -19.43 -9.34 -17.30
CA ARG A 50 -19.80 -9.27 -18.72
C ARG A 50 -19.58 -10.60 -19.44
N GLN A 51 -18.58 -11.40 -19.04
CA GLN A 51 -18.34 -12.73 -19.63
C GLN A 51 -19.36 -13.77 -19.16
N GLN A 52 -19.75 -13.78 -17.89
CA GLN A 52 -20.77 -14.69 -17.37
C GLN A 52 -22.12 -14.55 -18.10
N ARG A 53 -22.53 -13.31 -18.38
CA ARG A 53 -23.75 -13.03 -19.15
C ARG A 53 -23.71 -13.47 -20.61
N ARG A 54 -22.52 -13.75 -21.17
CA ARG A 54 -22.41 -14.30 -22.53
C ARG A 54 -22.43 -15.82 -22.52
N ALA A 55 -21.89 -16.45 -21.48
CA ALA A 55 -21.93 -17.90 -21.33
C ALA A 55 -23.37 -18.42 -21.08
N GLU A 56 -24.19 -17.67 -20.36
CA GLU A 56 -25.59 -18.04 -20.06
C GLU A 56 -26.56 -17.78 -21.22
N VAL A 57 -26.14 -17.03 -22.25
CA VAL A 57 -26.97 -16.73 -23.44
C VAL A 57 -26.66 -17.68 -24.60
N ASP A 58 -25.59 -18.47 -24.51
CA ASP A 58 -25.17 -19.45 -25.52
C ASP A 58 -25.55 -20.91 -25.14
N GLU A 59 -26.29 -21.10 -24.03
CA GLU A 59 -26.91 -22.36 -23.59
C GLU A 59 -28.44 -22.31 -23.78
#